data_AF-A0A7S7SK70-F1
#
_entry.id   AF-A0A7S7SK70-F1
#
_cell.length_a   1.000
_cell.length_b   1.000
_cell.length_c   1.000
_cell.angle_alpha   90.00
_cell.angle_beta   90.00
_cell.angle_gamma   90.00
#
_symmetry.space_group_name_H-M   'P 1'
#
loop_
_entity.id
_entity.type
_entity.pdbx_description
1 polymer ?
#
loop_
_entity_poly.entity_id
_entity_poly.type
_entity_poly.pdbx_seq_one_letter_code
_entity_poly.pdbx_strand_id
1 'polypeptide(L)'
;MRLLTKSTPAQLMMQLAAFLVVTAGMAQAIPIYGTISLGGTAEVTQTTIDFAPFVPGAAVDGTGQVVATGPGAGAFSPLVFGDQGAIVDRTVAGGIVPPQPAGVPIFVLNWLTFTNGAFRYALDLTFIDIGAYGSADCTTAPANGQTCTPSAPAPFQSPYSLSNFFDSTSGLSSNANFSVRGFMRNLDTGLNDYAFNGVFGAEFLGQPYQSVLATVTAGGSVVASYSATINATAIPEPSTGLLTLLGAGFVAFGVMRRRRNRA
;
A
#
# COMPACT_ATOMS: atom_id res chain seq x y z
N MET A 1 61.52 -10.41 17.59
CA MET A 1 60.93 -11.18 18.70
C MET A 1 59.63 -10.49 19.12
N ARG A 2 58.48 -10.88 18.54
CA ARG A 2 57.17 -10.29 18.86
C ARG A 2 56.62 -10.98 20.12
N LEU A 3 56.47 -10.24 21.21
CA LEU A 3 55.81 -10.68 22.44
C LEU A 3 54.32 -10.91 22.16
N LEU A 4 53.93 -12.18 22.03
CA LEU A 4 52.53 -12.61 22.06
C LEU A 4 52.03 -12.51 23.51
N THR A 5 51.38 -11.41 23.84
CA THR A 5 50.71 -11.24 25.14
C THR A 5 49.51 -12.18 25.21
N LYS A 6 49.51 -13.12 26.16
CA LYS A 6 48.38 -14.01 26.41
C LYS A 6 47.17 -13.19 26.87
N SER A 7 46.17 -13.05 26.01
CA SER A 7 44.87 -12.48 26.38
C SER A 7 44.22 -13.34 27.44
N THR A 8 43.82 -12.72 28.56
CA THR A 8 43.07 -13.44 29.60
C THR A 8 41.66 -13.75 29.10
N PRO A 9 41.01 -14.84 29.56
CA PRO A 9 39.65 -15.19 29.14
C PRO A 9 38.61 -14.07 29.41
N ALA A 10 38.89 -13.16 30.35
CA ALA A 10 38.06 -11.99 30.60
C ALA A 10 38.16 -10.93 29.49
N GLN A 11 39.35 -10.73 28.90
CA GLN A 11 39.53 -9.80 27.78
C GLN A 11 38.86 -10.31 26.50
N LEU A 12 38.95 -11.62 26.23
CA LEU A 12 38.26 -12.26 25.11
C LEU A 12 36.74 -12.11 25.19
N MET A 13 36.14 -12.29 26.38
CA MET A 13 34.70 -12.08 26.56
C MET A 13 34.27 -10.62 26.42
N MET A 14 35.10 -9.67 26.88
CA MET A 14 34.80 -8.24 26.73
C MET A 14 34.89 -7.79 25.26
N GLN A 15 35.87 -8.31 24.51
CA GLN A 15 35.99 -8.07 23.07
C GLN A 15 34.82 -8.67 22.29
N LEU A 16 34.38 -9.90 22.63
CA LEU A 16 33.22 -10.52 22.01
C LEU A 16 31.92 -9.75 22.29
N ALA A 17 31.71 -9.29 23.53
CA ALA A 17 30.56 -8.49 23.91
C ALA A 17 30.54 -7.13 23.20
N ALA A 18 31.70 -6.46 23.10
CA ALA A 18 31.82 -5.21 22.35
C ALA A 18 31.56 -5.44 20.85
N PHE A 19 32.06 -6.53 20.27
CA PHE A 19 31.82 -6.90 18.88
C PHE A 19 30.33 -7.15 18.62
N LEU A 20 29.65 -7.91 19.50
CA LEU A 20 28.21 -8.16 19.42
C LEU A 20 27.37 -6.87 19.49
N VAL A 21 27.74 -5.93 20.37
CA VAL A 21 27.04 -4.63 20.48
C VAL A 21 27.24 -3.78 19.22
N VAL A 22 28.44 -3.79 18.62
CA VAL A 22 28.70 -3.04 17.38
C VAL A 22 28.00 -3.69 16.18
N THR A 23 27.97 -5.02 16.08
CA THR A 23 27.27 -5.70 14.98
C THR A 23 25.74 -5.55 15.05
N ALA A 24 25.17 -5.44 16.25
CA ALA A 24 23.72 -5.24 16.42
C ALA A 24 23.26 -3.84 15.95
N GLY A 25 24.13 -2.82 16.04
CA GLY A 25 23.80 -1.46 15.59
C GLY A 25 23.66 -1.31 14.07
N MET A 26 24.24 -2.21 13.28
CA MET A 26 24.16 -2.17 11.81
C MET A 26 22.97 -2.96 11.24
N ALA A 27 22.15 -3.58 12.10
CA ALA A 27 20.94 -4.30 11.68
C ALA A 27 19.68 -3.41 11.65
N GLN A 28 19.82 -2.08 11.74
CA GLN A 28 18.67 -1.19 11.61
C GLN A 28 18.20 -1.16 10.16
N ALA A 29 17.01 -1.72 9.90
CA ALA A 29 16.33 -1.51 8.63
C ALA A 29 16.10 0.00 8.47
N ILE A 30 16.49 0.55 7.32
CA ILE A 30 16.18 1.94 6.99
C ILE A 30 14.66 2.03 6.96
N PRO A 31 14.02 2.85 7.82
CA PRO A 31 12.57 2.93 7.84
C PRO A 31 12.09 3.46 6.49
N ILE A 32 11.19 2.71 5.86
CA ILE A 32 10.61 3.07 4.58
C ILE A 32 9.27 3.73 4.87
N TYR A 33 9.25 5.04 4.72
CA TYR A 33 8.08 5.89 4.83
C TYR A 33 8.04 6.78 3.60
N GLY A 34 6.87 7.28 3.23
CA GLY A 34 6.80 8.21 2.11
C GLY A 34 5.44 8.27 1.45
N THR A 35 5.31 9.17 0.50
CA THR A 35 4.10 9.35 -0.29
C THR A 35 4.43 9.36 -1.76
N ILE A 36 3.53 8.83 -2.58
CA ILE A 36 3.57 8.97 -4.03
C ILE A 36 2.17 9.23 -4.57
N SER A 37 2.10 10.13 -5.55
CA SER A 37 0.89 10.36 -6.34
C SER A 37 0.98 9.57 -7.64
N LEU A 38 -0.09 8.87 -7.96
CA LEU A 38 -0.24 8.04 -9.15
C LEU A 38 -1.39 8.56 -9.99
N GLY A 39 -1.39 8.17 -11.25
CA GLY A 39 -2.49 8.39 -12.17
C GLY A 39 -2.47 7.39 -13.30
N GLY A 40 -3.58 7.34 -14.00
CA GLY A 40 -3.78 6.45 -15.14
C GLY A 40 -5.21 6.54 -15.62
N THR A 41 -5.62 5.56 -16.41
CA THR A 41 -7.01 5.36 -16.81
C THR A 41 -7.45 3.97 -16.39
N ALA A 42 -8.72 3.82 -16.05
CA ALA A 42 -9.29 2.53 -15.70
C ALA A 42 -10.70 2.41 -16.28
N GLU A 43 -11.05 1.21 -16.70
CA GLU A 43 -12.40 0.79 -17.05
C GLU A 43 -13.04 0.11 -15.84
N VAL A 44 -14.20 0.60 -15.42
CA VAL A 44 -14.97 0.04 -14.31
C VAL A 44 -16.24 -0.58 -14.85
N THR A 45 -16.48 -1.83 -14.49
CA THR A 45 -17.75 -2.53 -14.73
C THR A 45 -18.45 -2.78 -13.40
N GLN A 46 -19.59 -3.50 -13.42
CA GLN A 46 -20.30 -3.87 -12.20
C GLN A 46 -19.43 -4.67 -11.23
N THR A 47 -18.44 -5.38 -11.77
CA THR A 47 -17.69 -6.39 -11.03
C THR A 47 -16.18 -6.20 -11.13
N THR A 48 -15.69 -5.53 -12.17
CA THR A 48 -14.26 -5.43 -12.48
C THR A 48 -13.74 -4.00 -12.45
N ILE A 49 -12.44 -3.87 -12.15
CA ILE A 49 -11.63 -2.69 -12.46
C ILE A 49 -10.50 -3.19 -13.33
N ASP A 50 -10.40 -2.65 -14.54
CA ASP A 50 -9.37 -2.96 -15.52
C ASP A 50 -8.52 -1.70 -15.73
N PHE A 51 -7.24 -1.75 -15.35
CA PHE A 51 -6.36 -0.60 -15.44
C PHE A 51 -5.71 -0.58 -16.84
N ALA A 52 -5.66 0.60 -17.46
CA ALA A 52 -5.05 0.72 -18.78
C ALA A 52 -3.55 0.39 -18.76
N PRO A 53 -2.96 -0.18 -19.82
CA PRO A 53 -3.57 -0.40 -21.13
C PRO A 53 -4.53 -1.59 -21.13
N PHE A 54 -5.81 -1.33 -21.41
CA PHE A 54 -6.80 -2.37 -21.62
C PHE A 54 -7.03 -2.52 -23.12
N VAL A 55 -7.34 -3.74 -23.57
CA VAL A 55 -7.75 -4.01 -24.94
C VAL A 55 -9.28 -4.17 -24.93
N PRO A 56 -10.07 -3.23 -25.49
CA PRO A 56 -11.53 -3.32 -25.48
C PRO A 56 -12.02 -4.66 -26.02
N GLY A 57 -12.77 -5.41 -25.21
CA GLY A 57 -13.32 -6.72 -25.58
C GLY A 57 -12.34 -7.90 -25.47
N ALA A 58 -11.11 -7.69 -25.00
CA ALA A 58 -10.23 -8.79 -24.59
C ALA A 58 -10.59 -9.27 -23.18
N ALA A 59 -10.22 -10.52 -22.87
CA ALA A 59 -10.13 -10.94 -21.48
C ALA A 59 -9.06 -10.08 -20.81
N VAL A 60 -9.38 -9.56 -19.62
CA VAL A 60 -8.46 -8.76 -18.79
C VAL A 60 -7.13 -9.50 -18.68
N ASP A 61 -6.08 -8.89 -19.20
CA ASP A 61 -4.70 -9.42 -19.24
C ASP A 61 -4.07 -9.49 -17.84
N GLY A 62 -4.74 -8.91 -16.86
CA GLY A 62 -4.53 -9.13 -15.43
C GLY A 62 -3.53 -8.16 -14.83
N THR A 63 -2.93 -7.29 -15.65
CA THR A 63 -2.09 -6.19 -15.20
C THR A 63 -2.21 -4.97 -16.10
N GLY A 64 -2.69 -3.87 -15.54
CA GLY A 64 -2.53 -2.55 -16.13
C GLY A 64 -1.24 -1.83 -15.74
N GLN A 65 -1.17 -0.58 -16.16
CA GLN A 65 -0.08 0.36 -15.96
C GLN A 65 -0.52 1.51 -15.05
N VAL A 66 0.38 1.94 -14.19
CA VAL A 66 0.23 3.19 -13.42
C VAL A 66 1.40 4.11 -13.74
N VAL A 67 1.19 5.42 -13.58
CA VAL A 67 2.23 6.42 -13.78
C VAL A 67 2.34 7.30 -12.56
N ALA A 68 3.58 7.55 -12.11
CA ALA A 68 3.85 8.56 -11.09
C ALA A 68 3.54 9.96 -11.64
N THR A 69 2.60 10.66 -10.99
CA THR A 69 2.12 11.99 -11.42
C THR A 69 2.87 13.15 -10.75
N GLY A 70 3.83 12.83 -9.88
CA GLY A 70 4.70 13.79 -9.21
C GLY A 70 5.90 13.11 -8.56
N PRO A 71 6.87 13.89 -8.04
CA PRO A 71 8.00 13.31 -7.32
C PRO A 71 7.52 12.61 -6.05
N GLY A 72 8.04 11.40 -5.79
CA GLY A 72 7.79 10.70 -4.54
C GLY A 72 8.53 11.34 -3.36
N ALA A 73 8.08 11.03 -2.15
CA ALA A 73 8.72 11.43 -0.90
C ALA A 73 9.25 10.22 -0.12
N GLY A 74 10.26 10.44 0.72
CA GLY A 74 10.86 9.40 1.56
C GLY A 74 11.41 8.24 0.71
N ALA A 75 10.94 7.03 0.96
CA ALA A 75 11.30 5.85 0.19
C ALA A 75 10.94 5.95 -1.30
N PHE A 76 9.86 6.63 -1.63
CA PHE A 76 9.44 6.85 -3.02
C PHE A 76 10.25 7.97 -3.70
N SER A 77 11.18 8.64 -3.03
CA SER A 77 11.97 9.74 -3.61
C SER A 77 12.75 9.42 -4.89
N PRO A 78 13.16 8.17 -5.18
CA PRO A 78 13.75 7.85 -6.47
C PRO A 78 12.74 7.86 -7.63
N LEU A 79 11.44 7.77 -7.34
CA LEU A 79 10.39 7.84 -8.37
C LEU A 79 10.13 9.28 -8.77
N VAL A 80 10.17 9.52 -10.08
CA VAL A 80 9.96 10.84 -10.70
C VAL A 80 8.71 10.84 -11.58
N PHE A 81 8.29 12.04 -11.99
CA PHE A 81 7.17 12.19 -12.91
C PHE A 81 7.36 11.35 -14.18
N GLY A 82 6.36 10.55 -14.53
CA GLY A 82 6.38 9.70 -15.71
C GLY A 82 6.93 8.29 -15.49
N ASP A 83 7.49 8.00 -14.32
CA ASP A 83 7.90 6.63 -13.97
C ASP A 83 6.68 5.71 -13.97
N GLN A 84 6.85 4.55 -14.59
CA GLN A 84 5.77 3.59 -14.83
C GLN A 84 5.85 2.44 -13.82
N GLY A 85 4.70 2.01 -13.33
CA GLY A 85 4.55 0.77 -12.56
C GLY A 85 3.50 -0.13 -13.21
N ALA A 86 3.40 -1.36 -12.71
CA ALA A 86 2.35 -2.30 -13.09
C ALA A 86 1.39 -2.51 -11.93
N ILE A 87 0.09 -2.53 -12.20
CA ILE A 87 -0.99 -2.76 -11.22
C ILE A 87 -1.82 -3.95 -11.65
N VAL A 88 -2.18 -4.83 -10.72
CA VAL A 88 -3.00 -6.01 -11.00
C VAL A 88 -4.46 -5.60 -11.09
N ASP A 89 -5.13 -6.03 -12.17
CA ASP A 89 -6.55 -5.78 -12.39
C ASP A 89 -7.42 -6.58 -11.42
N ARG A 90 -8.66 -6.11 -11.25
CA ARG A 90 -9.67 -6.78 -10.43
C ARG A 90 -10.70 -7.41 -11.35
N THR A 91 -10.74 -8.73 -11.42
CA THR A 91 -11.76 -9.48 -12.17
C THR A 91 -12.53 -10.48 -11.32
N VAL A 92 -13.72 -10.87 -11.79
CA VAL A 92 -14.69 -11.66 -11.01
C VAL A 92 -14.83 -13.09 -11.51
N ALA A 93 -14.24 -13.44 -12.64
CA ALA A 93 -14.24 -14.83 -13.09
C ALA A 93 -13.08 -15.10 -14.06
N GLY A 94 -12.22 -16.05 -13.71
CA GLY A 94 -11.17 -16.57 -14.61
C GLY A 94 -9.86 -15.79 -14.66
N GLY A 95 -9.77 -14.62 -14.01
CA GLY A 95 -8.50 -13.91 -13.83
C GLY A 95 -7.67 -14.46 -12.65
N ILE A 96 -6.46 -13.93 -12.51
CA ILE A 96 -5.46 -14.37 -11.52
C ILE A 96 -5.97 -14.21 -10.07
N VAL A 97 -6.93 -13.31 -9.82
CA VAL A 97 -7.48 -13.03 -8.49
C VAL A 97 -9.00 -13.16 -8.52
N PRO A 98 -9.62 -14.06 -7.71
CA PRO A 98 -11.08 -14.16 -7.63
C PRO A 98 -11.68 -12.87 -7.04
N PRO A 99 -12.97 -12.61 -7.28
CA PRO A 99 -13.65 -11.42 -6.78
C PRO A 99 -13.56 -11.37 -5.26
N GLN A 100 -12.90 -10.34 -4.74
CA GLN A 100 -12.76 -10.17 -3.29
C GLN A 100 -13.76 -9.14 -2.77
N PRO A 101 -14.52 -9.44 -1.69
CA PRO A 101 -15.38 -8.45 -1.06
C PRO A 101 -14.57 -7.25 -0.54
N ALA A 102 -15.17 -6.06 -0.58
CA ALA A 102 -14.71 -4.98 0.29
C ALA A 102 -15.06 -5.31 1.75
N GLY A 103 -14.25 -4.80 2.68
CA GLY A 103 -14.51 -4.98 4.11
C GLY A 103 -14.06 -6.31 4.71
N VAL A 104 -13.43 -7.17 3.92
CA VAL A 104 -12.82 -8.42 4.41
C VAL A 104 -11.32 -8.44 4.12
N PRO A 105 -10.52 -9.16 4.94
CA PRO A 105 -9.12 -9.40 4.63
C PRO A 105 -8.98 -10.15 3.30
N ILE A 106 -8.05 -9.66 2.47
CA ILE A 106 -7.68 -10.23 1.18
C ILE A 106 -6.16 -10.37 1.14
N PHE A 107 -5.63 -11.04 0.13
CA PHE A 107 -4.17 -11.07 -0.06
C PHE A 107 -3.84 -11.17 -1.55
N VAL A 108 -3.37 -10.08 -2.12
CA VAL A 108 -2.94 -10.00 -3.52
C VAL A 108 -1.49 -9.58 -3.55
N LEU A 109 -0.61 -10.54 -3.85
CA LEU A 109 0.83 -10.29 -3.99
C LEU A 109 1.12 -9.49 -5.25
N ASN A 110 2.11 -8.60 -5.17
CA ASN A 110 2.55 -7.76 -6.27
C ASN A 110 1.40 -6.98 -6.91
N TRP A 111 0.42 -6.57 -6.09
CA TRP A 111 -0.75 -5.84 -6.58
C TRP A 111 -0.37 -4.53 -7.27
N LEU A 112 0.62 -3.82 -6.75
CA LEU A 112 1.26 -2.70 -7.44
C LEU A 112 2.78 -2.86 -7.38
N THR A 113 3.46 -2.70 -8.49
CA THR A 113 4.92 -2.89 -8.58
C THR A 113 5.60 -1.75 -9.33
N PHE A 114 6.78 -1.37 -8.83
CA PHE A 114 7.70 -0.47 -9.52
C PHE A 114 9.07 -1.14 -9.58
N THR A 115 9.62 -1.22 -10.79
CA THR A 115 10.92 -1.87 -11.05
C THR A 115 11.87 -0.94 -11.80
N ASN A 116 11.78 0.37 -11.55
CA ASN A 116 12.54 1.39 -12.27
C ASN A 116 13.89 1.64 -11.59
N GLY A 117 14.96 1.15 -12.22
CA GLY A 117 16.33 1.39 -11.78
C GLY A 117 16.59 0.87 -10.36
N ALA A 118 16.97 1.77 -9.46
CA ALA A 118 17.28 1.46 -8.05
C ALA A 118 16.03 1.32 -7.16
N PHE A 119 14.83 1.70 -7.66
CA PHE A 119 13.59 1.52 -6.91
C PHE A 119 12.90 0.23 -7.35
N ARG A 120 12.99 -0.79 -6.49
CA ARG A 120 12.42 -2.12 -6.73
C ARG A 120 11.51 -2.51 -5.56
N TYR A 121 10.25 -2.11 -5.63
CA TYR A 121 9.26 -2.35 -4.58
C TYR A 121 7.98 -2.94 -5.14
N ALA A 122 7.37 -3.82 -4.34
CA ALA A 122 6.03 -4.35 -4.57
C ALA A 122 5.14 -3.96 -3.39
N LEU A 123 3.88 -3.67 -3.69
CA LEU A 123 2.83 -3.41 -2.74
C LEU A 123 1.86 -4.58 -2.82
N ASP A 124 1.78 -5.32 -1.72
CA ASP A 124 0.90 -6.47 -1.53
C ASP A 124 -0.39 -5.97 -0.88
N LEU A 125 -1.51 -6.09 -1.58
CA LEU A 125 -2.81 -5.58 -1.15
C LEU A 125 -3.45 -6.55 -0.16
N THR A 126 -3.83 -6.07 1.02
CA THR A 126 -4.42 -6.91 2.08
C THR A 126 -5.84 -6.55 2.47
N PHE A 127 -6.31 -5.37 2.10
CA PHE A 127 -7.65 -4.93 2.44
C PHE A 127 -8.14 -3.87 1.45
N ILE A 128 -9.44 -3.90 1.15
CA ILE A 128 -10.13 -2.81 0.47
C ILE A 128 -11.24 -2.36 1.40
N ASP A 129 -11.23 -1.07 1.72
CA ASP A 129 -12.20 -0.49 2.61
C ASP A 129 -13.58 -0.40 1.95
N ILE A 130 -14.61 -0.47 2.78
CA ILE A 130 -15.99 -0.27 2.36
C ILE A 130 -16.21 1.23 2.13
N GLY A 131 -17.10 1.58 1.20
CA GLY A 131 -17.52 2.97 1.01
C GLY A 131 -18.04 3.59 2.32
N ALA A 132 -17.77 4.88 2.51
CA ALA A 132 -17.99 5.58 3.77
C ALA A 132 -19.42 6.14 3.94
N TYR A 133 -20.25 6.08 2.89
CA TYR A 133 -21.58 6.70 2.86
C TYR A 133 -22.72 5.68 3.02
N GLY A 134 -23.94 6.18 3.17
CA GLY A 134 -25.15 5.36 3.09
C GLY A 134 -25.56 5.09 1.64
N SER A 135 -26.53 4.20 1.45
CA SER A 135 -27.09 3.88 0.13
C SER A 135 -28.36 4.67 -0.22
N ALA A 136 -28.78 5.61 0.64
CA ALA A 136 -30.06 6.31 0.51
C ALA A 136 -30.15 7.16 -0.76
N ASP A 137 -29.08 7.88 -1.12
CA ASP A 137 -29.08 8.77 -2.30
C ASP A 137 -28.66 8.06 -3.60
N CYS A 138 -28.45 6.74 -3.57
CA CYS A 138 -28.00 6.01 -4.77
C CYS A 138 -29.08 5.94 -5.86
N THR A 139 -30.35 6.04 -5.48
CA THR A 139 -31.51 5.96 -6.39
C THR A 139 -32.33 7.25 -6.43
N THR A 140 -31.90 8.30 -5.75
CA THR A 140 -32.59 9.59 -5.74
C THR A 140 -32.26 10.38 -7.00
N ALA A 141 -33.13 11.32 -7.38
CA ALA A 141 -32.86 12.21 -8.51
C ALA A 141 -31.56 13.01 -8.25
N PRO A 142 -30.69 13.19 -9.27
CA PRO A 142 -29.40 13.84 -9.09
C PRO A 142 -29.49 15.26 -8.55
N ALA A 143 -28.76 15.54 -7.47
CA ALA A 143 -28.60 16.86 -6.88
C ALA A 143 -27.18 17.04 -6.31
N ASN A 144 -26.75 18.30 -6.22
CA ASN A 144 -25.46 18.67 -5.63
C ASN A 144 -25.39 18.29 -4.15
N GLY A 145 -24.24 17.76 -3.70
CA GLY A 145 -23.99 17.40 -2.30
C GLY A 145 -24.54 16.03 -1.87
N GLN A 146 -25.20 15.30 -2.77
CA GLN A 146 -25.63 13.92 -2.49
C GLN A 146 -24.44 12.98 -2.39
N THR A 147 -24.58 11.93 -1.57
CA THR A 147 -23.53 10.94 -1.34
C THR A 147 -24.09 9.52 -1.37
N CYS A 148 -23.37 8.59 -1.98
CA CYS A 148 -23.84 7.23 -2.17
C CYS A 148 -22.70 6.23 -1.97
N THR A 149 -22.95 5.17 -1.20
CA THR A 149 -22.21 3.90 -1.32
C THR A 149 -23.15 2.89 -1.97
N PRO A 150 -22.90 2.47 -3.23
CA PRO A 150 -23.76 1.54 -3.93
C PRO A 150 -23.97 0.25 -3.14
N SER A 151 -25.18 -0.32 -3.20
CA SER A 151 -25.37 -1.67 -2.66
C SER A 151 -24.72 -2.69 -3.59
N ALA A 152 -24.01 -3.65 -3.01
CA ALA A 152 -23.50 -4.82 -3.71
C ALA A 152 -24.30 -6.06 -3.29
N PRO A 153 -24.46 -7.07 -4.18
CA PRO A 153 -25.08 -8.33 -3.80
C PRO A 153 -24.30 -8.98 -2.65
N ALA A 154 -25.02 -9.50 -1.64
CA ALA A 154 -24.38 -10.22 -0.54
C ALA A 154 -23.58 -11.43 -1.07
N PRO A 155 -22.43 -11.79 -0.45
CA PRO A 155 -21.85 -11.22 0.77
C PRO A 155 -20.98 -9.97 0.54
N PHE A 156 -20.98 -9.41 -0.67
CA PHE A 156 -20.10 -8.31 -1.04
C PHE A 156 -20.61 -6.97 -0.55
N GLN A 157 -19.69 -6.06 -0.25
CA GLN A 157 -19.96 -4.65 0.02
C GLN A 157 -19.24 -3.80 -1.03
N SER A 158 -19.83 -2.66 -1.39
CA SER A 158 -19.20 -1.75 -2.35
C SER A 158 -18.02 -1.03 -1.71
N PRO A 159 -16.86 -0.97 -2.38
CA PRO A 159 -15.73 -0.17 -1.92
C PRO A 159 -15.88 1.31 -2.26
N TYR A 160 -16.83 1.66 -3.14
CA TYR A 160 -16.91 2.98 -3.73
C TYR A 160 -17.75 3.93 -2.88
N SER A 161 -17.16 5.06 -2.53
CA SER A 161 -17.87 6.24 -2.02
C SER A 161 -18.02 7.23 -3.18
N LEU A 162 -19.27 7.57 -3.49
CA LEU A 162 -19.64 8.44 -4.59
C LEU A 162 -20.22 9.74 -4.05
N SER A 163 -19.90 10.87 -4.65
CA SER A 163 -20.53 12.15 -4.33
C SER A 163 -20.77 13.00 -5.55
N ASN A 164 -21.86 13.76 -5.54
CA ASN A 164 -22.17 14.75 -6.56
C ASN A 164 -21.68 16.12 -6.12
N PHE A 165 -21.09 16.86 -7.04
CA PHE A 165 -20.66 18.25 -6.85
C PHE A 165 -21.03 19.12 -8.05
N PHE A 166 -21.04 20.44 -7.86
CA PHE A 166 -21.27 21.38 -8.95
C PHE A 166 -19.93 21.92 -9.46
N ASP A 167 -19.64 21.66 -10.73
CA ASP A 167 -18.54 22.26 -11.46
C ASP A 167 -19.06 23.45 -12.28
N SER A 168 -18.35 24.59 -12.26
CA SER A 168 -18.82 25.81 -12.93
C SER A 168 -18.86 25.70 -14.46
N THR A 169 -18.08 24.79 -15.03
CA THR A 169 -17.93 24.63 -16.48
C THR A 169 -18.80 23.50 -17.02
N SER A 170 -18.86 22.39 -16.28
CA SER A 170 -19.47 21.14 -16.70
C SER A 170 -20.85 20.92 -16.06
N GLY A 171 -21.22 21.73 -15.08
CA GLY A 171 -22.46 21.60 -14.32
C GLY A 171 -22.37 20.48 -13.27
N LEU A 172 -23.47 19.74 -13.09
CA LEU A 172 -23.53 18.67 -12.10
C LEU A 172 -22.56 17.54 -12.49
N SER A 173 -21.55 17.36 -11.66
CA SER A 173 -20.46 16.40 -11.84
C SER A 173 -20.41 15.46 -10.64
N SER A 174 -19.59 14.43 -10.73
CA SER A 174 -19.42 13.49 -9.61
C SER A 174 -18.01 12.99 -9.47
N ASN A 175 -17.69 12.48 -8.29
CA ASN A 175 -16.45 11.79 -8.01
C ASN A 175 -16.74 10.44 -7.38
N ALA A 176 -15.88 9.48 -7.68
CA ALA A 176 -15.81 8.18 -7.03
C ALA A 176 -14.49 8.03 -6.32
N ASN A 177 -14.49 7.50 -5.10
CA ASN A 177 -13.26 7.14 -4.39
C ASN A 177 -13.37 5.78 -3.72
N PHE A 178 -12.23 5.13 -3.53
CA PHE A 178 -12.10 3.95 -2.67
C PHE A 178 -10.72 3.94 -2.02
N SER A 179 -10.63 3.24 -0.89
CA SER A 179 -9.39 3.14 -0.11
C SER A 179 -8.93 1.70 -0.01
N VAL A 180 -7.60 1.54 0.01
CA VAL A 180 -6.93 0.25 0.07
C VAL A 180 -5.84 0.27 1.11
N ARG A 181 -5.51 -0.91 1.65
CA ARG A 181 -4.45 -1.08 2.63
C ARG A 181 -3.65 -2.34 2.34
N GLY A 182 -2.38 -2.31 2.69
CA GLY A 182 -1.51 -3.44 2.43
C GLY A 182 -0.13 -3.29 3.02
N PHE A 183 0.78 -4.13 2.53
CA PHE A 183 2.18 -4.10 2.88
C PHE A 183 3.04 -3.75 1.68
N MET A 184 4.14 -3.05 1.91
CA MET A 184 5.16 -2.80 0.90
C MET A 184 6.39 -3.63 1.20
N ARG A 185 6.94 -4.24 0.15
CA ARG A 185 8.08 -5.14 0.16
C ARG A 185 9.17 -4.63 -0.77
N ASN A 186 10.39 -4.60 -0.25
CA ASN A 186 11.57 -4.39 -1.08
C ASN A 186 11.85 -5.69 -1.85
N LEU A 187 11.95 -5.61 -3.18
CA LEU A 187 12.13 -6.79 -4.04
C LEU A 187 13.57 -7.33 -4.03
N ASP A 188 14.55 -6.53 -3.64
CA ASP A 188 15.94 -6.97 -3.54
C ASP A 188 16.21 -7.73 -2.23
N THR A 189 15.56 -7.34 -1.12
CA THR A 189 15.72 -8.01 0.18
C THR A 189 14.62 -9.04 0.48
N GLY A 190 13.46 -8.91 -0.16
CA GLY A 190 12.29 -9.75 0.06
C GLY A 190 11.56 -9.50 1.38
N LEU A 191 11.94 -8.48 2.15
CA LEU A 191 11.39 -8.20 3.47
C LEU A 191 10.09 -7.37 3.39
N ASN A 192 9.06 -7.83 4.11
CA ASN A 192 7.72 -7.24 4.22
C ASN A 192 7.67 -6.30 5.43
N ASP A 193 8.05 -5.05 5.24
CA ASP A 193 8.49 -4.25 6.38
C ASP A 193 7.59 -3.05 6.68
N TYR A 194 6.60 -2.73 5.82
CA TYR A 194 5.91 -1.45 5.89
C TYR A 194 4.43 -1.56 5.54
N ALA A 195 3.57 -0.86 6.28
CA ALA A 195 2.17 -0.74 5.95
C ALA A 195 1.99 0.40 4.94
N PHE A 196 1.03 0.29 4.04
CA PHE A 196 0.59 1.41 3.22
C PHE A 196 -0.93 1.57 3.27
N ASN A 197 -1.37 2.82 3.09
CA ASN A 197 -2.74 3.16 2.77
C ASN A 197 -2.75 3.85 1.41
N GLY A 198 -3.65 3.42 0.53
CA GLY A 198 -3.87 4.02 -0.78
C GLY A 198 -5.27 4.59 -0.87
N VAL A 199 -5.43 5.75 -1.49
CA VAL A 199 -6.73 6.33 -1.83
C VAL A 199 -6.76 6.60 -3.32
N PHE A 200 -7.74 6.01 -3.99
CA PHE A 200 -7.98 6.16 -5.43
C PHE A 200 -9.21 7.04 -5.62
N GLY A 201 -9.16 7.91 -6.63
CA GLY A 201 -10.23 8.83 -6.97
C GLY A 201 -10.36 9.01 -8.48
N ALA A 202 -11.60 9.07 -8.97
CA ALA A 202 -11.94 9.43 -10.34
C ALA A 202 -13.01 10.51 -10.34
N GLU A 203 -12.95 11.41 -11.32
CA GLU A 203 -13.92 12.48 -11.51
C GLU A 203 -14.65 12.32 -12.85
N PHE A 204 -15.96 12.53 -12.82
CA PHE A 204 -16.85 12.45 -13.98
C PHE A 204 -17.46 13.84 -14.20
N LEU A 205 -16.79 14.64 -15.03
CA LEU A 205 -17.20 16.02 -15.31
C LEU A 205 -18.48 16.05 -16.16
N GLY A 206 -19.48 16.80 -15.70
CA GLY A 206 -20.78 16.92 -16.34
C GLY A 206 -21.65 15.66 -16.26
N GLN A 207 -21.28 14.70 -15.40
CA GLN A 207 -22.04 13.48 -15.17
C GLN A 207 -22.25 13.26 -13.66
N PRO A 208 -23.50 13.22 -13.18
CA PRO A 208 -23.77 12.83 -11.80
C PRO A 208 -23.50 11.33 -11.61
N TYR A 209 -23.21 10.90 -10.37
CA TYR A 209 -22.88 9.49 -10.14
C TYR A 209 -24.05 8.59 -10.52
N GLN A 210 -25.31 9.04 -10.43
CA GLN A 210 -26.47 8.23 -10.79
C GLN A 210 -26.44 7.77 -12.25
N SER A 211 -25.93 8.58 -13.20
CA SER A 211 -25.80 8.13 -14.60
C SER A 211 -24.67 7.11 -14.76
N VAL A 212 -23.59 7.26 -13.98
CA VAL A 212 -22.49 6.30 -13.92
C VAL A 212 -22.99 4.95 -13.36
N LEU A 213 -23.69 4.94 -12.22
CA LEU A 213 -24.29 3.72 -11.68
C LEU A 213 -25.28 3.09 -12.65
N ALA A 214 -26.15 3.88 -13.29
CA ALA A 214 -27.13 3.36 -14.25
C ALA A 214 -26.45 2.60 -15.40
N THR A 215 -25.34 3.14 -15.92
CA THR A 215 -24.54 2.49 -16.97
C THR A 215 -23.93 1.19 -16.48
N VAL A 216 -23.29 1.22 -15.31
CA VAL A 216 -22.62 0.06 -14.71
C VAL A 216 -23.61 -1.05 -14.34
N THR A 217 -24.76 -0.70 -13.75
CA THR A 217 -25.82 -1.64 -13.37
C THR A 217 -26.55 -2.25 -14.55
N ALA A 218 -26.58 -1.55 -15.70
CA ALA A 218 -27.07 -2.09 -16.96
C ALA A 218 -26.07 -3.07 -17.62
N GLY A 219 -24.93 -3.35 -16.99
CA GLY A 219 -23.88 -4.21 -17.53
C GLY A 219 -22.93 -3.49 -18.49
N GLY A 220 -23.02 -2.16 -18.59
CA GLY A 220 -22.05 -1.34 -19.31
C GLY A 220 -20.77 -1.15 -18.51
N SER A 221 -19.82 -0.43 -19.13
CA SER A 221 -18.57 -0.04 -18.52
C SER A 221 -18.37 1.47 -18.60
N VAL A 222 -17.57 2.00 -17.67
CA VAL A 222 -17.22 3.42 -17.64
C VAL A 222 -15.71 3.54 -17.57
N VAL A 223 -15.15 4.25 -18.55
CA VAL A 223 -13.72 4.54 -18.60
C VAL A 223 -13.49 5.94 -18.05
N ALA A 224 -12.60 6.07 -17.08
CA ALA A 224 -12.22 7.35 -16.51
C ALA A 224 -10.73 7.41 -16.19
N SER A 225 -10.19 8.63 -16.23
CA SER A 225 -8.89 8.91 -15.62
C SER A 225 -9.03 8.86 -14.11
N TYR A 226 -8.06 8.26 -13.45
CA TYR A 226 -7.99 8.24 -11.99
C TYR A 226 -6.71 8.93 -11.51
N SER A 227 -6.79 9.41 -10.28
CA SER A 227 -5.65 9.80 -9.46
C SER A 227 -5.61 8.92 -8.22
N ALA A 228 -4.41 8.66 -7.69
CA ALA A 228 -4.29 7.97 -6.42
C ALA A 228 -3.16 8.55 -5.59
N THR A 229 -3.29 8.47 -4.28
CA THR A 229 -2.19 8.77 -3.34
C THR A 229 -1.91 7.52 -2.53
N ILE A 230 -0.66 7.08 -2.53
CA ILE A 230 -0.17 6.03 -1.65
C ILE A 230 0.67 6.67 -0.55
N ASN A 231 0.39 6.29 0.70
CA ASN A 231 1.17 6.68 1.87
C ASN A 231 1.68 5.42 2.59
N ALA A 232 3.00 5.26 2.58
CA ALA A 232 3.69 4.22 3.31
C ALA A 232 4.13 4.73 4.68
N THR A 233 3.80 3.98 5.72
CA THR A 233 4.21 4.27 7.09
C THR A 233 5.10 3.16 7.62
N ALA A 234 6.14 3.57 8.34
CA ALA A 234 6.97 2.63 9.07
C ALA A 234 6.12 1.95 10.14
N ILE A 235 6.07 0.62 10.11
CA ILE A 235 5.54 -0.15 11.23
C ILE A 235 6.63 -0.08 12.31
N PRO A 236 6.35 0.46 13.51
CA PRO A 236 7.33 0.46 14.58
C PRO A 236 7.74 -0.99 14.84
N GLU A 237 8.98 -1.34 14.51
CA GLU A 237 9.49 -2.65 14.86
C GLU A 237 9.33 -2.83 16.38
N PRO A 238 8.81 -3.97 16.85
CA PRO A 238 8.66 -4.22 18.27
C PRO A 238 10.05 -4.33 18.91
N SER A 239 10.61 -3.19 19.27
CA SER A 239 11.62 -3.02 20.29
C SER A 239 12.88 -3.88 20.10
N THR A 240 13.39 -3.99 18.88
CA THR A 240 14.78 -4.44 18.65
C THR A 240 15.76 -3.65 19.53
N GLY A 241 15.48 -2.37 19.76
CA GLY A 241 16.15 -1.55 20.79
C GLY A 241 15.98 -2.07 22.22
N LEU A 242 14.77 -2.45 22.67
CA LEU A 242 14.56 -3.01 24.01
C LEU A 242 15.22 -4.37 24.17
N LEU A 243 15.14 -5.25 23.16
CA LEU A 243 15.81 -6.55 23.17
C LEU A 243 17.32 -6.38 23.21
N THR A 244 17.87 -5.40 22.49
CA THR A 244 19.29 -5.07 22.54
C THR A 244 19.69 -4.52 23.91
N LEU A 245 18.88 -3.63 24.50
CA LEU A 245 19.12 -3.08 25.84
C LEU A 245 18.96 -4.14 26.94
N LEU A 246 17.98 -5.04 26.82
CA LEU A 246 17.79 -6.18 27.71
C LEU A 246 18.97 -7.14 27.60
N GLY A 247 19.40 -7.46 26.38
CA GLY A 247 20.58 -8.28 26.11
C GLY A 247 21.84 -7.68 26.73
N ALA A 248 22.08 -6.38 26.50
CA ALA A 248 23.17 -5.64 27.11
C ALA A 248 23.08 -5.61 28.64
N GLY A 249 21.87 -5.44 29.18
CA GLY A 249 21.57 -5.46 30.61
C GLY A 249 21.92 -6.81 31.25
N PHE A 250 21.53 -7.93 30.63
CA PHE A 250 21.88 -9.27 31.12
C PHE A 250 23.38 -9.54 31.08
N VAL A 251 24.08 -9.09 30.02
CA VAL A 251 25.54 -9.19 29.94
C VAL A 251 26.21 -8.39 31.05
N ALA A 252 25.79 -7.14 31.27
CA ALA A 252 26.30 -6.29 32.34
C ALA A 252 26.06 -6.91 33.72
N PHE A 253 24.87 -7.44 33.97
CA PHE A 253 24.52 -8.12 35.22
C PHE A 253 25.36 -9.37 35.46
N GLY A 254 25.58 -10.19 34.41
CA GLY A 254 26.45 -11.37 34.48
C GLY A 254 27.89 -11.01 34.85
N VAL A 255 28.43 -9.93 34.28
CA VAL A 255 29.77 -9.42 34.61
C VAL A 255 29.85 -8.94 36.06
N MET A 256 28.82 -8.23 36.57
CA MET A 256 28.77 -7.77 37.96
C MET A 256 28.72 -8.93 38.97
N ARG A 257 27.88 -9.95 38.72
CA ARG A 257 27.78 -11.13 39.60
C ARG A 257 29.10 -11.90 39.69
N ARG A 258 29.81 -12.04 38.57
CA ARG A 258 31.12 -12.72 38.54
C ARG A 258 32.19 -11.98 39.33
N ARG A 259 32.17 -10.64 39.33
CA ARG A 259 33.09 -9.82 40.14
C ARG A 259 32.84 -10.00 41.63
N ARG A 260 31.56 -10.03 42.06
CA ARG A 260 31.20 -10.19 43.47
C ARG A 260 31.61 -11.55 44.05
N ASN A 261 31.56 -12.63 43.27
CA ASN A 261 31.97 -13.97 43.74
C ASN A 261 33.49 -14.16 43.82
N ARG A 262 34.29 -13.21 43.33
CA ARG A 262 35.76 -13.25 43.35
C ARG A 262 36.37 -12.34 44.42
N ALA A 263 35.56 -11.49 45.04
CA ALA A 263 35.90 -10.70 46.22
C ALA A 263 35.43 -11.45 47.46
#